data_AF-A0A0Q5Q690-F1
#
_entry.id   AF-A0A0Q5Q690-F1
#
_cell.length_a   1.000
_cell.length_b   1.000
_cell.length_c   1.000
_cell.angle_alpha   90.00
_cell.angle_beta   90.00
_cell.angle_gamma   90.00
#
_symmetry.space_group_name_H-M   'P 1'
#
loop_
_entity.id
_entity.type
_entity.pdbx_description
1 polymer ?
#
loop_
_entity_poly.entity_id
_entity_poly.type
_entity_poly.pdbx_seq_one_letter_code
_entity_poly.pdbx_strand_id
1 'polypeptide(L)'
;MKKRLPNTIAMKYLIIALFLLSGCSKKEIKNLKFYQISIRYIGPQNAPVNRIVLTKSKPENNIFPTTNYQIEEEDLIKIEKICDSEEIVEKGTHPLVMVTIKKDNVMERRLYNKTNGIKILEKIQKILSGYNNRQLNDNYFDIIYATKKNWHGDGKIIGL
;
A
#
# COMPACT_ATOMS: atom_id res chain seq x y z
N MET A 1 -59.42 -14.14 36.06
CA MET A 1 -58.26 -15.04 36.31
C MET A 1 -57.38 -15.08 35.07
N LYS A 2 -56.15 -14.57 35.13
CA LYS A 2 -55.18 -14.58 34.02
C LYS A 2 -54.62 -15.99 33.84
N LYS A 3 -54.89 -16.63 32.69
CA LYS A 3 -54.25 -17.89 32.30
C LYS A 3 -52.77 -17.62 32.04
N ARG A 4 -51.88 -18.21 32.84
CA ARG A 4 -50.44 -18.25 32.55
C ARG A 4 -50.23 -19.29 31.44
N LEU A 5 -49.69 -18.86 30.30
CA LEU A 5 -49.20 -19.80 29.29
C LEU A 5 -47.99 -20.58 29.85
N PRO A 6 -47.83 -21.86 29.49
CA PRO A 6 -46.71 -22.68 29.95
C PRO A 6 -45.39 -22.15 29.37
N ASN A 7 -44.48 -21.75 30.28
CA ASN A 7 -43.15 -21.18 30.00
C ASN A 7 -42.25 -22.07 29.10
N THR A 8 -42.59 -23.34 28.88
CA THR A 8 -41.79 -24.30 28.12
C THR A 8 -41.89 -24.11 26.61
N ILE A 9 -43.03 -23.66 26.10
CA ILE A 9 -43.24 -23.42 24.66
C ILE A 9 -42.49 -22.15 24.24
N ALA A 10 -42.62 -21.07 25.01
CA ALA A 10 -41.94 -19.80 24.75
C ALA A 10 -40.41 -19.94 24.78
N MET A 11 -39.87 -20.78 25.68
CA MET A 11 -38.43 -21.02 25.79
C MET A 11 -37.86 -21.82 24.61
N LYS A 12 -38.63 -22.77 24.04
CA LYS A 12 -38.23 -23.50 22.81
C LYS A 12 -38.13 -22.57 21.60
N TYR A 13 -39.08 -21.67 21.42
CA TYR A 13 -39.05 -20.70 20.31
C TYR A 13 -37.96 -19.64 20.50
N LEU A 14 -37.65 -19.27 21.75
CA LEU A 14 -36.53 -18.37 22.06
C LEU A 14 -35.18 -18.95 21.63
N ILE A 15 -34.95 -20.25 21.86
CA ILE A 15 -33.70 -20.93 21.47
C ILE A 15 -33.56 -21.03 19.94
N ILE A 16 -34.66 -21.28 19.22
CA ILE A 16 -34.68 -21.32 17.75
C ILE A 16 -34.43 -19.92 17.16
N ALA A 17 -35.00 -18.88 17.76
CA ALA A 17 -34.75 -17.48 17.37
C ALA A 17 -33.29 -17.05 17.64
N LEU A 18 -32.71 -17.50 18.76
CA LEU A 18 -31.29 -17.25 19.10
C LEU A 18 -30.33 -17.91 18.11
N PHE A 19 -30.61 -19.14 17.66
CA PHE A 19 -29.80 -19.84 16.66
C PHE A 19 -29.83 -19.17 15.27
N LEU A 20 -30.99 -18.63 14.86
CA LEU A 20 -31.12 -17.89 13.60
C LEU A 20 -30.39 -16.53 13.64
N LEU A 21 -30.28 -15.90 14.81
CA LEU A 21 -29.54 -14.64 15.01
C LEU A 21 -28.02 -14.83 15.16
N SER A 22 -27.55 -16.00 15.58
CA SER A 22 -26.11 -16.34 15.62
C SER A 22 -25.52 -16.67 14.24
N GLY A 23 -26.35 -16.74 13.21
CA GLY A 23 -25.96 -17.01 11.82
C GLY A 23 -25.41 -15.81 11.05
N CYS A 24 -24.85 -14.78 11.70
CA CYS A 24 -23.94 -13.85 11.01
C CYS A 24 -22.60 -14.57 10.82
N SER A 25 -22.60 -15.57 9.93
CA SER A 25 -21.40 -16.09 9.31
C SER A 25 -20.69 -14.90 8.70
N LYS A 26 -19.62 -14.44 9.36
CA LYS A 26 -18.59 -13.65 8.70
C LYS A 26 -18.19 -14.50 7.50
N LYS A 27 -18.69 -14.13 6.32
CA LYS A 27 -18.15 -14.60 5.05
C LYS A 27 -16.65 -14.42 5.22
N GLU A 28 -15.94 -15.53 5.39
CA GLU A 28 -14.50 -15.56 5.23
C GLU A 28 -14.26 -14.84 3.91
N ILE A 29 -13.59 -13.69 3.98
CA ILE A 29 -13.21 -12.92 2.81
C ILE A 29 -12.11 -13.75 2.15
N LYS A 30 -12.52 -14.81 1.45
CA LYS A 30 -11.68 -15.69 0.65
C LYS A 30 -10.99 -14.81 -0.38
N ASN A 31 -9.66 -14.71 -0.26
CA ASN A 31 -8.75 -14.24 -1.30
C ASN A 31 -9.25 -13.03 -2.10
N LEU A 32 -9.40 -11.87 -1.46
CA LEU A 32 -9.42 -10.62 -2.22
C LEU A 32 -8.07 -10.48 -2.91
N LYS A 33 -8.02 -10.72 -4.22
CA LYS A 33 -6.88 -10.40 -5.07
C LYS A 33 -6.70 -8.88 -5.05
N PHE A 34 -5.81 -8.40 -4.18
CA PHE A 34 -5.44 -6.99 -4.14
C PHE A 34 -4.10 -6.83 -4.86
N TYR A 35 -3.93 -5.68 -5.50
CA TYR A 35 -2.66 -5.27 -6.09
C TYR A 35 -2.37 -3.84 -5.63
N GLN A 36 -1.25 -3.66 -4.95
CA GLN A 36 -0.78 -2.40 -4.41
C GLN A 36 0.74 -2.25 -4.64
N ILE A 37 1.17 -1.03 -4.99
CA ILE A 37 2.58 -0.66 -5.08
C ILE A 37 2.84 0.52 -4.16
N SER A 38 3.74 0.36 -3.19
CA SER A 38 4.17 1.42 -2.28
C SER A 38 5.58 1.87 -2.65
N ILE A 39 5.77 3.16 -2.87
CA ILE A 39 7.04 3.78 -3.19
C ILE A 39 7.43 4.67 -2.01
N ARG A 40 8.61 4.47 -1.44
CA ARG A 40 9.08 5.20 -0.25
C ARG A 40 10.50 5.69 -0.45
N TYR A 41 10.73 6.96 -0.12
CA TYR A 41 12.08 7.48 0.08
C TYR A 41 12.60 7.03 1.45
N ILE A 42 13.80 6.46 1.49
CA ILE A 42 14.44 5.89 2.68
C ILE A 42 15.78 6.56 3.00
N GLY A 43 15.87 7.87 2.71
CA GLY A 43 17.04 8.67 3.06
C GLY A 43 17.31 8.79 4.57
N PRO A 44 18.15 9.75 4.98
CA PRO A 44 18.66 9.81 6.34
C PRO A 44 17.54 10.00 7.36
N GLN A 45 17.82 9.66 8.61
CA GLN A 45 16.84 9.63 9.73
C GLN A 45 16.01 10.93 9.88
N ASN A 46 16.58 12.08 9.50
CA ASN A 46 15.94 13.39 9.62
C ASN A 46 15.29 13.89 8.32
N ALA A 47 15.37 13.13 7.21
CA ALA A 47 14.74 13.53 5.97
C ALA A 47 13.23 13.26 5.98
N PRO A 48 12.43 14.03 5.21
CA PRO A 48 10.99 13.80 5.09
C PRO A 48 10.71 12.36 4.64
N VAL A 49 9.89 11.63 5.41
CA VAL A 49 9.44 10.28 5.04
C VAL A 49 8.33 10.40 4.00
N ASN A 50 8.73 10.56 2.74
CA ASN A 50 7.79 10.63 1.63
C ASN A 50 7.41 9.21 1.17
N ARG A 51 6.10 8.97 1.05
CA ARG A 51 5.54 7.68 0.64
C ARG A 51 4.32 7.87 -0.25
N ILE A 52 4.28 7.11 -1.34
CA ILE A 52 3.13 6.99 -2.23
C ILE A 52 2.64 5.56 -2.19
N VAL A 53 1.34 5.36 -2.08
CA VAL A 53 0.73 4.03 -2.21
C VAL A 53 -0.25 4.06 -3.37
N LEU A 54 0.01 3.24 -4.37
CA LEU A 54 -0.83 3.04 -5.54
C LEU A 54 -1.59 1.73 -5.34
N THR A 55 -2.90 1.71 -5.60
CA THR A 55 -3.75 0.55 -5.34
C THR A 55 -4.89 0.48 -6.34
N LYS A 56 -5.41 -0.71 -6.62
CA LYS A 56 -6.62 -0.89 -7.46
C LYS A 56 -7.94 -0.73 -6.70
N SER A 57 -7.90 -0.58 -5.37
CA SER A 57 -9.09 -0.44 -4.53
C SER A 57 -9.08 0.89 -3.76
N LYS A 58 -10.26 1.44 -3.49
CA LYS A 58 -10.39 2.63 -2.64
C LYS A 58 -9.81 2.34 -1.24
N PRO A 59 -9.01 3.24 -0.67
CA PRO A 59 -8.54 3.11 0.70
C PRO A 59 -9.70 3.28 1.68
N GLU A 60 -9.71 2.49 2.75
CA GLU A 60 -10.75 2.58 3.77
C GLU A 60 -10.54 3.76 4.75
N ASN A 61 -9.34 4.38 4.82
CA ASN A 61 -9.09 5.61 5.61
C ASN A 61 -7.83 6.36 5.14
N ASN A 62 -7.86 7.70 5.20
CA ASN A 62 -6.71 8.58 4.94
C ASN A 62 -6.21 9.21 6.26
N ILE A 63 -5.07 8.74 6.75
CA ILE A 63 -4.35 9.29 7.90
C ILE A 63 -2.89 9.50 7.43
N PHE A 64 -2.37 10.71 7.61
CA PHE A 64 -1.09 11.23 7.08
C PHE A 64 0.18 10.33 7.28
N PRO A 65 1.25 10.49 6.47
CA PRO A 65 1.24 10.51 5.01
C PRO A 65 1.35 9.06 4.52
N THR A 66 0.20 8.43 4.32
CA THR A 66 0.07 7.32 3.40
C THR A 66 -1.12 7.63 2.50
N THR A 67 -0.95 8.59 1.57
CA THR A 67 -2.00 8.86 0.59
C THR A 67 -2.05 7.68 -0.36
N ASN A 68 -3.19 6.99 -0.35
CA ASN A 68 -3.47 5.88 -1.26
C ASN A 68 -4.16 6.44 -2.50
N TYR A 69 -3.61 6.13 -3.66
CA TYR A 69 -4.13 6.56 -4.95
C TYR A 69 -4.69 5.36 -5.67
N GLN A 70 -5.96 5.47 -6.04
CA GLN A 70 -6.58 4.48 -6.89
C GLN A 70 -6.07 4.67 -8.32
N ILE A 71 -5.49 3.62 -8.90
CA ILE A 71 -5.07 3.58 -10.30
C ILE A 71 -5.50 2.26 -10.95
N GLU A 72 -5.53 2.22 -12.28
CA GLU A 72 -5.90 1.03 -13.05
C GLU A 72 -4.90 -0.12 -12.84
N GLU A 73 -5.40 -1.35 -12.86
CA GLU A 73 -4.58 -2.55 -12.62
C GLU A 73 -3.52 -2.74 -13.71
N GLU A 74 -3.82 -2.37 -14.94
CA GLU A 74 -2.89 -2.40 -16.07
C GLU A 74 -1.69 -1.49 -15.83
N ASP A 75 -1.89 -0.34 -15.19
CA ASP A 75 -0.83 0.61 -14.86
C ASP A 75 0.02 0.11 -13.68
N LEU A 76 -0.57 -0.54 -12.68
CA LEU A 76 0.18 -1.25 -11.64
C LEU A 76 1.10 -2.32 -12.25
N ILE A 77 0.60 -3.11 -13.20
CA ILE A 77 1.39 -4.12 -13.92
C ILE A 77 2.54 -3.47 -14.70
N LYS A 78 2.31 -2.34 -15.38
CA LYS A 78 3.37 -1.60 -16.08
C LYS A 78 4.44 -1.09 -15.11
N ILE A 79 4.02 -0.60 -13.94
CA ILE A 79 4.93 -0.12 -12.89
C ILE A 79 5.77 -1.27 -12.32
N GLU A 80 5.19 -2.44 -12.06
CA GLU A 80 5.93 -3.65 -11.65
C GLU A 80 7.01 -4.01 -12.67
N LYS A 81 6.66 -4.04 -13.96
CA LYS A 81 7.63 -4.30 -15.05
C LYS A 81 8.74 -3.26 -15.11
N ILE A 82 8.44 -1.97 -14.87
CA ILE A 82 9.47 -0.93 -14.75
C ILE A 82 10.43 -1.24 -13.60
N CYS A 83 9.90 -1.66 -12.46
CA CYS A 83 10.70 -2.00 -11.29
C CYS A 83 11.58 -3.23 -11.54
N ASP A 84 11.12 -4.20 -12.33
CA ASP A 84 11.91 -5.38 -12.73
C ASP A 84 12.99 -5.04 -13.78
N SER A 85 12.86 -3.92 -14.49
CA SER A 85 13.80 -3.52 -15.54
C SER A 85 15.09 -2.86 -15.03
N GLU A 86 15.17 -2.55 -13.75
CA GLU A 86 16.32 -1.85 -13.16
C GLU A 86 17.02 -2.74 -12.14
N GLU A 87 18.34 -2.63 -12.11
CA GLU A 87 19.19 -3.40 -11.22
C GLU A 87 18.87 -3.09 -9.75
N ILE A 88 18.56 -4.17 -9.01
CA ILE A 88 18.34 -4.13 -7.57
C ILE A 88 19.70 -4.10 -6.89
N VAL A 89 19.80 -3.29 -5.85
CA VAL A 89 21.02 -3.06 -5.08
C VAL A 89 21.52 -4.35 -4.42
N GLU A 90 22.80 -4.68 -4.62
CA GLU A 90 23.48 -5.76 -3.89
C GLU A 90 23.79 -5.37 -2.43
N LYS A 91 23.97 -6.37 -1.56
CA LYS A 91 24.27 -6.14 -0.14
C LYS A 91 25.51 -5.22 0.00
N GLY A 92 25.36 -4.12 0.75
CA GLY A 92 26.47 -3.19 1.07
C GLY A 92 26.34 -1.81 0.43
N THR A 93 25.52 -1.66 -0.62
CA THR A 93 25.13 -0.33 -1.12
C THR A 93 23.87 0.13 -0.42
N HIS A 94 23.81 1.41 -0.08
CA HIS A 94 22.70 1.90 0.70
C HIS A 94 21.57 2.42 -0.22
N PRO A 95 20.37 1.85 -0.09
CA PRO A 95 19.27 2.20 -0.98
C PRO A 95 18.63 3.53 -0.56
N LEU A 96 18.14 4.30 -1.53
CA LEU A 96 17.40 5.56 -1.29
C LEU A 96 15.92 5.45 -1.63
N VAL A 97 15.56 4.49 -2.50
CA VAL A 97 14.16 4.25 -2.88
C VAL A 97 13.84 2.80 -2.58
N MET A 98 12.73 2.60 -1.86
CA MET A 98 12.14 1.30 -1.63
C MET A 98 10.81 1.23 -2.37
N VAL A 99 10.67 0.23 -3.23
CA VAL A 99 9.40 -0.14 -3.84
C VAL A 99 8.92 -1.44 -3.21
N THR A 100 7.71 -1.43 -2.67
CA THR A 100 7.06 -2.64 -2.13
C THR A 100 5.88 -2.98 -3.02
N ILE A 101 5.89 -4.17 -3.60
CA ILE A 101 4.84 -4.69 -4.47
C ILE A 101 4.08 -5.74 -3.68
N LYS A 102 2.77 -5.54 -3.56
CA LYS A 102 1.88 -6.47 -2.85
C LYS A 102 0.85 -6.95 -3.87
N LYS A 103 0.87 -8.24 -4.22
CA LYS A 103 0.03 -8.86 -5.26
C LYS A 103 -0.42 -10.24 -4.79
N ASP A 104 -1.72 -10.50 -4.82
CA ASP A 104 -2.28 -11.81 -4.45
C ASP A 104 -1.80 -12.35 -3.08
N ASN A 105 -1.75 -11.48 -2.06
CA ASN A 105 -1.20 -11.75 -0.71
C ASN A 105 0.32 -11.93 -0.62
N VAL A 106 1.05 -11.91 -1.73
CA VAL A 106 2.53 -11.93 -1.74
C VAL A 106 3.06 -10.51 -1.64
N MET A 107 4.11 -10.31 -0.84
CA MET A 107 4.79 -9.02 -0.69
C MET A 107 6.25 -9.15 -1.11
N GLU A 108 6.65 -8.34 -2.08
CA GLU A 108 8.02 -8.23 -2.56
C GLU A 108 8.56 -6.83 -2.28
N ARG A 109 9.83 -6.74 -1.88
CA ARG A 109 10.52 -5.48 -1.63
C ARG A 109 11.70 -5.36 -2.55
N ARG A 110 11.77 -4.24 -3.26
CA ARG A 110 12.84 -3.88 -4.19
C ARG A 110 13.50 -2.59 -3.71
N LEU A 111 14.83 -2.58 -3.69
CA LEU A 111 15.65 -1.51 -3.13
C LEU A 111 16.55 -0.97 -4.23
N TYR A 112 16.55 0.35 -4.38
CA TYR A 112 17.26 1.03 -5.44
C TYR A 112 18.17 2.10 -4.85
N ASN A 113 19.39 2.20 -5.40
CA ASN A 113 20.30 3.29 -5.11
C ASN A 113 19.73 4.61 -5.67
N LYS A 114 20.41 5.72 -5.44
CA LYS A 114 19.97 7.03 -5.89
C LYS A 114 19.69 7.09 -7.41
N THR A 115 20.63 6.63 -8.22
CA THR A 115 20.56 6.69 -9.68
C THR A 115 19.39 5.87 -10.23
N ASN A 116 19.32 4.59 -9.85
CA ASN A 116 18.26 3.68 -10.32
C ASN A 116 16.91 4.11 -9.73
N GLY A 117 16.88 4.56 -8.48
CA GLY A 117 15.69 5.10 -7.83
C GLY A 117 15.09 6.27 -8.59
N ILE A 118 15.89 7.27 -8.96
CA ILE A 118 15.44 8.41 -9.77
C ILE A 118 14.88 7.95 -11.12
N LYS A 119 15.58 7.04 -11.81
CA LYS A 119 15.18 6.52 -13.12
C LYS A 119 13.83 5.79 -13.07
N ILE A 120 13.62 4.95 -12.06
CA ILE A 120 12.32 4.27 -11.82
C ILE A 120 11.25 5.31 -11.53
N LEU A 121 11.57 6.28 -10.67
CA LEU A 121 10.62 7.30 -10.30
C LEU A 121 10.14 8.06 -11.54
N GLU A 122 11.04 8.57 -12.37
CA GLU A 122 10.70 9.30 -13.59
C GLU A 122 9.89 8.47 -14.60
N LYS A 123 10.18 7.17 -14.73
CA LYS A 123 9.39 6.25 -15.59
C LYS A 123 7.96 6.07 -15.09
N ILE A 124 7.77 5.86 -13.79
CA ILE A 124 6.44 5.71 -13.18
C ILE A 124 5.68 7.04 -13.23
N GLN A 125 6.34 8.19 -13.06
CA GLN A 125 5.70 9.51 -13.18
C GLN A 125 4.99 9.68 -14.53
N LYS A 126 5.60 9.19 -15.62
CA LYS A 126 5.00 9.25 -16.97
C LYS A 126 3.70 8.44 -17.09
N ILE A 127 3.58 7.34 -16.35
CA ILE A 127 2.33 6.56 -16.28
C ILE A 127 1.29 7.35 -15.49
N LEU A 128 1.70 7.89 -14.35
CA LEU A 128 0.79 8.55 -13.41
C LEU A 128 0.36 9.95 -13.85
N SER A 129 1.11 10.63 -14.73
CA SER A 129 0.77 11.97 -15.21
C SER A 129 -0.54 12.02 -16.01
N GLY A 130 -1.02 10.87 -16.50
CA GLY A 130 -2.34 10.77 -17.14
C GLY A 130 -3.52 10.87 -16.16
N TYR A 131 -3.27 10.69 -14.87
CA TYR A 131 -4.29 10.82 -13.83
C TYR A 131 -4.46 12.29 -13.46
N ASN A 132 -5.69 12.79 -13.54
CA ASN A 132 -6.03 14.15 -13.12
C ASN A 132 -6.10 14.25 -11.59
N ASN A 133 -4.96 14.05 -10.92
CA ASN A 133 -4.82 14.09 -9.47
C ASN A 133 -3.60 14.93 -9.10
N ARG A 134 -3.82 16.22 -8.82
CA ARG A 134 -2.76 17.16 -8.45
C ARG A 134 -1.95 16.68 -7.26
N GLN A 135 -2.60 16.14 -6.23
CA GLN A 135 -1.92 15.66 -5.02
C GLN A 135 -1.02 14.44 -5.30
N LEU A 136 -1.40 13.55 -6.22
CA LEU A 136 -0.54 12.46 -6.66
C LEU A 136 0.73 13.02 -7.31
N ASN A 137 0.56 13.95 -8.25
CA ASN A 137 1.68 14.55 -8.96
C ASN A 137 2.63 15.32 -8.03
N ASP A 138 2.08 16.08 -7.08
CA ASP A 138 2.86 16.83 -6.09
C ASP A 138 3.65 15.86 -5.18
N ASN A 139 3.00 14.82 -4.63
CA ASN A 139 3.69 13.82 -3.81
C ASN A 139 4.79 13.08 -4.59
N TYR A 140 4.56 12.84 -5.89
CA TYR A 140 5.53 12.22 -6.78
C TYR A 140 6.74 13.10 -7.00
N PHE A 141 6.49 14.38 -7.28
CA PHE A 141 7.52 15.40 -7.40
C PHE A 141 8.36 15.50 -6.12
N ASP A 142 7.72 15.49 -4.95
CA ASP A 142 8.40 15.54 -3.65
C ASP A 142 9.30 14.33 -3.41
N ILE A 143 8.87 13.12 -3.78
CA ILE A 143 9.73 11.92 -3.70
C ILE A 143 10.92 12.03 -4.65
N ILE A 144 10.71 12.44 -5.91
CA ILE A 144 11.81 12.65 -6.87
C ILE A 144 12.79 13.69 -6.31
N TYR A 145 12.27 14.83 -5.83
CA TYR A 145 13.06 15.92 -5.30
C TYR A 145 13.88 15.49 -4.08
N ALA A 146 13.25 14.80 -3.12
CA ALA A 146 13.93 14.26 -1.95
C ALA A 146 15.05 13.27 -2.34
N THR A 147 14.80 12.42 -3.34
CA THR A 147 15.79 11.47 -3.85
C THR A 147 16.95 12.16 -4.57
N LYS A 148 16.67 13.24 -5.32
CA LYS A 148 17.69 14.03 -6.03
C LYS A 148 18.56 14.87 -5.08
N LYS A 149 18.02 15.37 -3.98
CA LYS A 149 18.79 16.11 -2.98
C LYS A 149 19.91 15.24 -2.38
N ASN A 150 21.07 15.87 -2.17
CA ASN A 150 22.16 15.29 -1.39
C ASN A 150 21.99 15.79 0.05
N TRP A 151 21.49 14.94 0.94
CA TRP A 151 21.37 15.26 2.36
C TRP A 151 22.67 14.93 3.10
N HIS A 152 22.98 15.70 4.14
CA HIS A 152 24.13 15.43 5.00
C HIS A 152 23.92 14.07 5.70
N GLY A 153 24.77 13.09 5.38
CA GLY A 153 24.61 11.71 5.85
C GLY A 153 24.33 10.69 4.75
N ASP A 154 23.90 11.13 3.55
CA ASP A 154 23.75 10.24 2.39
C ASP A 154 25.07 9.53 2.04
N GLY A 155 26.21 10.19 2.31
CA GLY A 155 27.57 9.63 2.16
C GLY A 155 28.12 8.86 3.37
N LYS A 156 27.54 9.00 4.58
CA LYS A 156 27.88 8.09 5.72
C LYS A 156 27.12 6.77 5.63
N ILE A 157 26.02 6.82 4.90
CA ILE A 157 25.32 5.72 4.24
C ILE A 157 26.13 5.27 2.98
N ILE A 158 27.40 5.64 2.84
CA ILE A 158 28.36 5.08 1.87
C ILE A 158 29.63 4.80 2.66
N GLY A 159 29.57 3.81 3.55
CA GLY A 159 30.71 3.46 4.40
C GLY A 159 30.29 2.80 5.70
N LEU A 160 29.92 1.52 5.61
CA LEU A 160 30.25 0.53 6.63
C LEU A 160 30.98 -0.62 5.93
#